data_AF-A0A3P6THC9-F1
#
_entry.id   AF-A0A3P6THC9-F1
#
_cell.length_a   1.000
_cell.length_b   1.000
_cell.length_c   1.000
_cell.angle_alpha   90.00
_cell.angle_beta   90.00
_cell.angle_gamma   90.00
#
_symmetry.space_group_name_H-M   'P 1'
#
loop_
_entity.id
_entity.type
_entity.pdbx_description
1 polymer ?
#
loop_
_entity_poly.entity_id
_entity_poly.type
_entity_poly.pdbx_seq_one_letter_code
_entity_poly.pdbx_strand_id
1 'polypeptide(L)'
;WPKYRNYCRKPYAEIGYRALGSHTRSFIALLVCLTQVGYVSVLSLLAAKNTSVLLNFFFNFKVNFCWMIITIGLIVWPVIMLKSPMHFWQVGVFSALSSSIAICLLYVGYFHDGPVCLKESEQRQFDWQYFFMAYGTMVFAFGGHCAFPTLQHDMKKPRLFGRSVWVAYTLITFYYLSIAVGGYIVYGGTVGEAVIHSIQLRWVQQT
;
A
#
# COMPACT_ATOMS: atom_id res chain seq x y z
N TRP A 1 8.14 18.95 24.58
CA TRP A 1 8.85 20.22 24.30
C TRP A 1 7.90 21.22 23.63
N PRO A 2 7.88 22.49 24.09
CA PRO A 2 7.00 23.53 23.54
C PRO A 2 7.19 23.78 22.03
N LYS A 3 8.43 23.73 21.54
CA LYS A 3 8.78 23.96 20.12
C LYS A 3 8.13 22.98 19.13
N TYR A 4 7.81 21.76 19.55
CA TYR A 4 7.18 20.73 18.70
C TYR A 4 5.65 20.71 18.81
N ARG A 5 5.04 21.63 19.58
CA ARG A 5 3.58 21.83 19.54
C ARG A 5 3.15 22.49 18.23
N ASN A 6 4.04 23.26 17.60
CA ASN A 6 3.85 23.85 16.28
C ASN A 6 4.36 22.92 15.17
N TYR A 7 3.99 23.21 13.91
CA TYR A 7 4.35 22.42 12.73
C TYR A 7 5.85 22.07 12.69
N CYS A 8 6.15 20.77 12.57
CA CYS A 8 7.50 20.25 12.45
C CYS A 8 7.61 19.44 11.16
N ARG A 9 8.54 19.81 10.27
CA ARG A 9 8.70 19.16 8.97
C ARG A 9 9.25 17.73 9.04
N LYS A 10 10.07 17.41 10.06
CA LYS A 10 10.76 16.11 10.19
C LYS A 10 10.63 15.54 11.61
N PRO A 11 9.40 15.25 12.07
CA PRO A 11 9.17 14.90 13.47
C PRO A 11 9.86 13.59 13.87
N TYR A 12 9.93 12.60 12.97
CA TYR A 12 10.59 11.31 13.24
C TYR A 12 12.10 11.47 13.51
N ALA A 13 12.80 12.31 12.73
CA ALA A 13 14.22 12.58 12.95
C ALA A 13 14.48 13.44 14.20
N GLU A 14 13.55 14.35 14.55
CA GLU A 14 13.64 15.14 15.79
C GLU A 14 13.49 14.27 17.04
N ILE A 15 12.69 13.22 17.01
CA ILE A 15 12.61 12.23 18.11
C ILE A 15 13.99 11.58 18.30
N GLY A 16 14.63 11.14 17.22
CA GLY A 16 15.98 10.58 17.25
C GLY A 16 17.04 11.57 17.76
N TYR A 17 16.93 12.84 17.37
CA TYR A 17 17.81 13.90 17.88
C TYR A 17 17.74 14.03 19.40
N ARG A 18 16.52 13.96 19.96
CA ARG A 18 16.31 14.08 21.41
C ARG A 18 16.73 12.85 22.19
N ALA A 19 16.74 11.68 21.56
CA ALA A 19 17.17 10.44 22.20
C ALA A 19 18.71 10.30 22.22
N LEU A 20 19.38 10.57 21.10
CA LEU A 20 20.78 10.18 20.88
C LEU A 20 21.66 11.27 20.22
N GLY A 21 21.12 12.47 19.97
CA GLY A 21 21.88 13.62 19.47
C GLY A 21 21.92 13.77 17.94
N SER A 22 22.84 14.62 17.45
CA SER A 22 22.85 15.12 16.08
C SER A 22 23.12 14.05 15.02
N HIS A 23 24.04 13.11 15.28
CA HIS A 23 24.38 12.05 14.33
C HIS A 23 23.19 11.14 14.03
N THR A 24 22.43 10.76 15.07
CA THR A 24 21.22 9.94 14.93
C THR A 24 20.13 10.63 14.14
N ARG A 25 19.98 11.96 14.28
CA ARG A 25 19.04 12.76 13.47
C ARG A 25 19.32 12.61 11.99
N SER A 26 20.57 12.80 11.57
CA SER A 26 20.98 12.71 10.16
C SER A 26 20.83 11.29 9.63
N PHE A 27 21.23 10.29 10.42
CA PHE A 27 21.10 8.87 10.06
C PHE A 27 19.63 8.47 9.84
N ILE A 28 18.74 8.79 10.78
CA ILE A 28 17.30 8.51 10.64
C ILE A 28 16.71 9.27 9.45
N ALA A 29 17.09 10.53 9.25
CA ALA A 29 16.60 11.30 8.11
C ALA A 29 17.00 10.67 6.76
N LEU A 30 18.22 10.11 6.67
CA LEU A 30 18.69 9.40 5.48
C LEU A 30 17.90 8.10 5.26
N LEU A 31 17.72 7.28 6.30
CA LEU A 31 16.93 6.05 6.20
C LEU A 31 15.48 6.30 5.81
N VAL A 32 14.85 7.33 6.40
CA VAL A 32 13.50 7.75 6.03
C VAL A 32 13.47 8.21 4.57
N CYS A 33 14.49 8.94 4.10
CA CYS A 33 14.56 9.34 2.69
C CYS A 33 14.64 8.14 1.75
N LEU A 34 15.55 7.19 2.02
CA LEU A 34 15.72 5.98 1.21
C LEU A 34 14.43 5.13 1.14
N THR A 35 13.79 4.92 2.30
CA THR A 35 12.52 4.16 2.35
C THR A 35 11.40 4.85 1.59
N GLN A 36 11.30 6.19 1.66
CA GLN A 36 10.29 6.95 0.92
C GLN A 36 10.53 6.92 -0.60
N VAL A 37 11.78 7.01 -1.06
CA VAL A 37 12.10 6.86 -2.49
C VAL A 37 11.72 5.48 -3.01
N GLY A 38 11.98 4.42 -2.24
CA GLY A 38 11.55 3.07 -2.58
C GLY A 38 10.02 2.96 -2.66
N TYR A 39 9.31 3.51 -1.67
CA TYR A 39 7.85 3.46 -1.61
C TYR A 39 7.19 4.17 -2.79
N VAL A 40 7.64 5.39 -3.11
CA VAL A 40 7.12 6.17 -4.25
C VAL A 40 7.38 5.46 -5.57
N SER A 41 8.55 4.85 -5.74
CA SER A 41 8.90 4.09 -6.96
C SER A 41 7.92 2.93 -7.20
N VAL A 42 7.71 2.08 -6.19
CA VAL A 42 6.83 0.90 -6.29
C VAL A 42 5.38 1.32 -6.50
N LEU A 43 4.88 2.29 -5.75
CA LEU A 43 3.50 2.76 -5.90
C LEU A 43 3.25 3.42 -7.26
N SER A 44 4.23 4.15 -7.81
CA SER A 44 4.11 4.76 -9.14
C SER A 44 4.09 3.70 -10.25
N LEU A 45 4.91 2.65 -10.13
CA LEU A 45 4.89 1.50 -11.05
C LEU A 45 3.54 0.80 -11.03
N LEU A 46 3.01 0.53 -9.83
CA LEU A 46 1.71 -0.13 -9.66
C LEU A 46 0.57 0.74 -10.22
N ALA A 47 0.57 2.04 -9.90
CA ALA A 47 -0.41 2.98 -10.42
C ALA A 47 -0.37 3.06 -11.95
N ALA A 48 0.82 3.12 -12.55
CA ALA A 48 0.98 3.13 -14.01
C ALA A 48 0.46 1.83 -14.66
N LYS A 49 0.72 0.67 -14.06
CA LYS A 49 0.26 -0.64 -14.55
C LYS A 49 -1.26 -0.76 -14.45
N ASN A 50 -1.85 -0.40 -13.32
CA ASN A 50 -3.30 -0.47 -13.13
C ASN A 50 -4.03 0.52 -14.05
N THR A 51 -3.49 1.73 -14.19
CA THR A 51 -4.10 2.76 -15.06
C THR A 51 -4.02 2.37 -16.55
N SER A 52 -2.91 1.76 -16.99
CA SER A 52 -2.81 1.31 -18.39
C SER A 52 -3.81 0.19 -18.73
N VAL A 53 -4.05 -0.73 -17.79
CA VAL A 53 -5.08 -1.77 -17.91
C VAL A 53 -6.48 -1.16 -17.97
N LEU A 54 -6.79 -0.24 -17.04
CA LEU A 54 -8.09 0.44 -17.00
C LEU A 54 -8.35 1.28 -18.26
N LEU A 55 -7.36 2.02 -18.76
CA LEU A 55 -7.50 2.81 -19.98
C LEU A 55 -7.75 1.95 -21.22
N ASN A 56 -7.07 0.81 -21.31
CA ASN A 56 -7.30 -0.13 -22.39
C ASN A 56 -8.72 -0.74 -22.30
N PHE A 57 -9.20 -1.07 -21.10
CA PHE A 57 -10.52 -1.64 -20.91
C PHE A 57 -11.66 -0.65 -21.24
N PHE A 58 -11.63 0.58 -20.71
CA PHE A 58 -12.72 1.55 -20.90
C PHE A 58 -12.65 2.29 -22.23
N PHE A 59 -11.44 2.59 -22.72
CA PHE A 59 -11.25 3.49 -23.88
C PHE A 59 -10.54 2.81 -25.07
N ASN A 60 -10.20 1.52 -24.98
CA ASN A 60 -9.38 0.80 -25.98
C ASN A 60 -8.06 1.50 -26.32
N PHE A 61 -7.56 2.33 -25.41
CA PHE A 61 -6.39 3.17 -25.62
C PHE A 61 -5.14 2.48 -25.05
N LYS A 62 -4.24 2.02 -25.93
CA LYS A 62 -3.00 1.34 -25.53
C LYS A 62 -1.88 2.36 -25.39
N VAL A 63 -1.53 2.68 -24.14
CA VAL A 63 -0.38 3.55 -23.82
C VAL A 63 0.81 2.70 -23.41
N ASN A 64 1.99 3.07 -23.91
CA ASN A 64 3.25 2.47 -23.47
C ASN A 64 3.50 2.72 -21.98
N PHE A 65 3.97 1.69 -21.28
CA PHE A 65 4.20 1.72 -19.83
C PHE A 65 5.14 2.85 -19.39
N CYS A 66 6.23 3.11 -20.13
CA CYS A 66 7.16 4.21 -19.82
C CYS A 66 6.47 5.58 -19.81
N TRP A 67 5.58 5.84 -20.77
CA TRP A 67 4.83 7.10 -20.85
C TRP A 67 3.79 7.23 -19.73
N MET A 68 3.18 6.11 -19.32
CA MET A 68 2.25 6.09 -18.20
C MET A 68 2.93 6.45 -16.87
N ILE A 69 4.14 5.97 -16.61
CA ILE A 69 4.88 6.31 -15.38
C ILE A 69 5.12 7.83 -15.30
N ILE A 70 5.57 8.44 -16.40
CA ILE A 70 5.81 9.90 -16.45
C ILE A 70 4.50 10.66 -16.22
N THR A 71 3.42 10.21 -16.85
CA THR A 71 2.09 10.82 -16.72
C THR A 71 1.58 10.77 -15.28
N ILE A 72 1.68 9.61 -14.62
CA ILE A 72 1.33 9.47 -13.19
C ILE A 72 2.19 10.41 -12.33
N GLY A 73 3.49 10.49 -12.58
CA GLY A 73 4.38 11.41 -11.88
C GLY A 73 3.94 12.87 -11.97
N LEU A 74 3.57 13.32 -13.17
CA LEU A 74 3.07 14.69 -13.41
C LEU A 74 1.73 14.96 -12.72
N ILE A 75 0.83 13.98 -12.68
CA ILE A 75 -0.47 14.10 -12.00
C ILE A 75 -0.30 14.18 -10.48
N VAL A 76 0.61 13.36 -9.92
CA VAL A 76 0.83 13.30 -8.47
C VAL A 76 1.66 14.50 -7.98
N TRP A 77 2.52 15.07 -8.83
CA TRP A 77 3.38 16.21 -8.52
C TRP A 77 2.67 17.39 -7.81
N PRO A 78 1.55 17.95 -8.31
CA PRO A 78 0.85 19.06 -7.65
C PRO A 78 0.29 18.66 -6.27
N VAL A 79 -0.08 17.38 -6.09
CA VAL A 79 -0.61 16.87 -4.81
C VAL A 79 0.50 16.78 -3.75
N ILE A 80 1.74 16.47 -4.16
CA ILE A 80 2.90 16.44 -3.26
C ILE A 80 3.25 17.83 -2.71
N MET A 81 2.88 18.91 -3.39
CA MET A 81 3.11 20.29 -2.92
C MET A 81 2.24 20.67 -1.70
N LEU A 82 1.25 19.84 -1.33
CA LEU A 82 0.44 20.05 -0.14
C LEU A 82 1.27 19.81 1.14
N LYS A 83 1.17 20.76 2.09
CA LYS A 83 2.04 20.82 3.27
C LYS A 83 1.74 19.77 4.34
N SER A 84 0.53 19.21 4.39
CA SER A 84 0.12 18.30 5.46
C SER A 84 -0.99 17.33 5.02
N PRO A 85 -0.95 16.07 5.51
CA PRO A 85 -2.04 15.08 5.42
C PRO A 85 -3.43 15.57 5.77
N MET A 86 -3.55 16.57 6.65
CA MET A 86 -4.84 17.15 7.04
C MET A 86 -5.61 17.73 5.83
N HIS A 87 -4.91 18.27 4.83
CA HIS A 87 -5.53 18.93 3.68
C HIS A 87 -6.11 17.98 2.64
N PHE A 88 -5.83 16.68 2.73
CA PHE A 88 -6.29 15.68 1.77
C PHE A 88 -6.90 14.44 2.44
N TRP A 89 -7.46 14.59 3.65
CA TRP A 89 -8.04 13.48 4.42
C TRP A 89 -9.11 12.69 3.63
N GLN A 90 -9.84 13.34 2.70
CA GLN A 90 -10.82 12.67 1.83
C GLN A 90 -10.18 11.55 1.01
N VAL A 91 -8.96 11.75 0.51
CA VAL A 91 -8.22 10.74 -0.27
C VAL A 91 -8.01 9.47 0.55
N GLY A 92 -7.72 9.63 1.85
CA GLY A 92 -7.61 8.50 2.77
C GLY A 92 -8.91 7.71 2.93
N VAL A 93 -10.06 8.41 3.01
CA VAL A 93 -11.38 7.76 3.11
C VAL A 93 -11.75 7.06 1.80
N PHE A 94 -11.55 7.71 0.66
CA PHE A 94 -11.77 7.09 -0.65
C PHE A 94 -10.89 5.86 -0.87
N SER A 95 -9.62 5.92 -0.45
CA SER A 95 -8.69 4.79 -0.51
C SER A 95 -9.15 3.60 0.36
N ALA A 96 -9.63 3.88 1.58
CA ALA A 96 -10.16 2.83 2.46
C ALA A 96 -11.44 2.18 1.90
N LEU A 97 -12.33 3.00 1.33
CA LEU A 97 -13.55 2.51 0.68
C LEU A 97 -13.24 1.68 -0.56
N SER A 98 -12.36 2.16 -1.44
CA SER A 98 -11.97 1.43 -2.66
C SER A 98 -11.30 0.11 -2.34
N SER A 99 -10.43 0.08 -1.31
CA SER A 99 -9.79 -1.15 -0.84
C SER A 99 -10.81 -2.16 -0.31
N SER A 100 -11.84 -1.68 0.41
CA SER A 100 -12.91 -2.53 0.93
C SER A 100 -13.76 -3.11 -0.21
N ILE A 101 -14.08 -2.31 -1.23
CA ILE A 101 -14.77 -2.78 -2.44
C ILE A 101 -13.93 -3.82 -3.19
N ALA A 102 -12.63 -3.56 -3.35
CA ALA A 102 -11.72 -4.50 -4.01
C ALA A 102 -11.72 -5.87 -3.30
N ILE A 103 -11.70 -5.89 -1.97
CA ILE A 103 -11.79 -7.14 -1.20
C ILE A 103 -13.10 -7.87 -1.48
N CYS A 104 -14.24 -7.17 -1.48
CA CYS A 104 -15.52 -7.78 -1.82
C CYS A 104 -15.51 -8.40 -3.23
N LEU A 105 -14.93 -7.70 -4.22
CA LEU A 105 -14.80 -8.21 -5.58
C LEU A 105 -13.89 -9.44 -5.66
N LEU A 106 -12.76 -9.44 -4.93
CA LEU A 106 -11.88 -10.60 -4.85
C LEU A 106 -12.63 -11.82 -4.27
N TYR A 107 -13.45 -11.62 -3.24
CA TYR A 107 -14.28 -12.70 -2.70
C TYR A 107 -15.28 -13.25 -3.71
N VAL A 108 -15.95 -12.39 -4.48
CA VAL A 108 -16.83 -12.84 -5.57
C VAL A 108 -16.06 -13.71 -6.56
N GLY A 109 -14.83 -13.31 -6.90
CA GLY A 109 -13.93 -14.12 -7.72
C GLY A 109 -13.60 -15.48 -7.11
N TYR A 110 -13.23 -15.50 -5.83
CA TYR A 110 -12.91 -16.74 -5.12
C TYR A 110 -14.09 -17.71 -5.05
N PHE A 111 -15.31 -17.22 -4.80
CA PHE A 111 -16.50 -18.08 -4.75
C PHE A 111 -16.88 -18.65 -6.11
N HIS A 112 -16.68 -17.88 -7.18
CA HIS A 112 -16.95 -18.33 -8.54
C HIS A 112 -15.91 -19.35 -9.03
N ASP A 113 -14.63 -19.08 -8.78
CA ASP A 113 -13.52 -19.90 -9.28
C ASP A 113 -13.28 -21.14 -8.41
N GLY A 114 -13.72 -21.09 -7.15
CA GLY A 114 -13.54 -22.15 -6.16
C GLY A 114 -13.89 -23.57 -6.63
N PRO A 115 -15.11 -23.83 -7.16
CA PRO A 115 -15.52 -25.17 -7.57
C PRO A 115 -14.62 -25.86 -8.61
N VAL A 116 -13.90 -25.06 -9.41
CA VAL A 116 -13.04 -25.53 -10.50
C VAL A 116 -11.58 -25.50 -10.08
N CYS A 117 -11.10 -24.37 -9.56
CA CYS A 117 -9.69 -24.16 -9.27
C CYS A 117 -9.19 -24.90 -8.02
N LEU A 118 -10.06 -25.16 -7.02
CA LEU A 118 -9.62 -25.92 -5.84
C LEU A 118 -9.13 -27.33 -6.17
N LYS A 119 -9.66 -27.94 -7.24
CA LYS A 119 -9.31 -29.31 -7.64
C LYS A 119 -7.94 -29.41 -8.31
N GLU A 120 -7.52 -28.34 -8.98
CA GLU A 120 -6.28 -28.24 -9.76
C GLU A 120 -5.20 -27.43 -9.02
N SER A 121 -5.48 -26.96 -7.80
CA SER A 121 -4.59 -26.11 -7.02
C SER A 121 -3.38 -26.90 -6.48
N GLU A 122 -2.33 -27.01 -7.31
CA GLU A 122 -1.05 -27.58 -6.87
C GLU A 122 -0.37 -26.68 -5.84
N GLN A 123 0.06 -27.27 -4.72
CA GLN A 123 0.78 -26.58 -3.67
C GLN A 123 2.25 -26.40 -4.09
N ARG A 124 2.75 -25.17 -4.08
CA ARG A 124 4.17 -24.90 -4.37
C ARG A 124 5.04 -25.39 -3.20
N GLN A 125 6.12 -26.10 -3.53
CA GLN A 125 7.12 -26.52 -2.54
C GLN A 125 7.81 -25.31 -1.88
N PHE A 126 8.25 -25.48 -0.64
CA PHE A 126 8.95 -24.43 0.08
C PHE A 126 10.26 -24.07 -0.61
N ASP A 127 10.50 -22.78 -0.78
CA ASP A 127 11.70 -22.25 -1.41
C ASP A 127 12.09 -20.91 -0.74
N TRP A 128 13.39 -20.77 -0.48
CA TRP A 128 13.96 -19.66 0.27
C TRP A 128 13.79 -18.31 -0.43
N GLN A 129 13.86 -18.27 -1.76
CA GLN A 129 13.69 -17.05 -2.52
C GLN A 129 12.27 -16.51 -2.34
N TYR A 130 11.26 -17.36 -2.47
CA TYR A 130 9.86 -16.94 -2.28
C TYR A 130 9.57 -16.55 -0.82
N PHE A 131 10.22 -17.19 0.15
CA PHE A 131 10.12 -16.80 1.55
C PHE A 131 10.61 -15.35 1.77
N PHE A 132 11.82 -15.01 1.29
CA PHE A 132 12.35 -13.65 1.45
C PHE A 132 11.56 -12.61 0.65
N MET A 133 11.06 -12.98 -0.55
CA MET A 133 10.16 -12.11 -1.31
C MET A 133 8.86 -11.84 -0.55
N ALA A 134 8.22 -12.87 0.00
CA ALA A 134 7.00 -12.72 0.79
C ALA A 134 7.24 -11.85 2.02
N TYR A 135 8.35 -12.07 2.74
CA TYR A 135 8.74 -11.24 3.88
C TYR A 135 8.93 -9.77 3.46
N GLY A 136 9.63 -9.50 2.37
CA GLY A 136 9.82 -8.15 1.83
C GLY A 136 8.50 -7.46 1.50
N THR A 137 7.56 -8.18 0.86
CA THR A 137 6.22 -7.67 0.56
C THR A 137 5.42 -7.39 1.84
N MET A 138 5.52 -8.23 2.87
CA MET A 138 4.87 -7.97 4.17
C MET A 138 5.42 -6.72 4.85
N VAL A 139 6.75 -6.57 4.89
CA VAL A 139 7.40 -5.37 5.46
C VAL A 139 7.00 -4.12 4.70
N PHE A 140 6.90 -4.19 3.37
CA PHE A 140 6.39 -3.10 2.54
C PHE A 140 4.93 -2.77 2.86
N ALA A 141 4.06 -3.80 2.97
CA ALA A 141 2.62 -3.65 3.17
C ALA A 141 2.24 -3.07 4.55
N PHE A 142 3.02 -3.36 5.59
CA PHE A 142 2.85 -2.83 6.95
C PHE A 142 3.72 -1.60 7.25
N GLY A 143 4.47 -1.12 6.26
CA GLY A 143 5.32 0.05 6.36
C GLY A 143 4.54 1.36 6.54
N GLY A 144 5.27 2.47 6.66
CA GLY A 144 4.68 3.83 6.75
C GLY A 144 4.68 4.46 8.15
N HIS A 145 5.24 3.78 9.16
CA HIS A 145 5.34 4.29 10.54
C HIS A 145 6.08 5.64 10.66
N CYS A 146 6.96 5.97 9.71
CA CYS A 146 7.67 7.25 9.67
C CYS A 146 6.72 8.46 9.58
N ALA A 147 5.51 8.27 9.05
CA ALA A 147 4.47 9.30 8.95
C ALA A 147 3.64 9.46 10.23
N PHE A 148 3.74 8.53 11.19
CA PHE A 148 2.90 8.50 12.40
C PHE A 148 3.02 9.76 13.25
N PRO A 149 4.22 10.33 13.50
CA PRO A 149 4.30 11.56 14.28
C PRO A 149 3.61 12.74 13.58
N THR A 150 3.66 12.80 12.24
CA THR A 150 2.96 13.84 11.46
C THR A 150 1.45 13.63 11.55
N LEU A 151 0.97 12.40 11.33
CA LEU A 151 -0.44 12.06 11.46
C LEU A 151 -0.98 12.36 12.87
N GLN A 152 -0.23 11.97 13.91
CA GLN A 152 -0.59 12.24 15.30
C GLN A 152 -0.66 13.74 15.59
N HIS A 153 0.25 14.54 15.04
CA HIS A 153 0.25 16.00 15.18
C HIS A 153 -0.94 16.65 14.48
N ASP A 154 -1.33 16.13 13.31
CA ASP A 154 -2.46 16.62 12.50
C ASP A 154 -3.84 16.18 13.02
N MET A 155 -3.91 15.21 13.95
CA MET A 155 -5.17 14.77 14.53
C MET A 155 -5.83 15.86 15.40
N LYS A 156 -7.14 16.05 15.24
CA LYS A 156 -7.95 16.90 16.14
C LYS A 156 -7.84 16.50 17.62
N LYS A 157 -7.63 15.20 17.91
CA LYS A 157 -7.43 14.65 19.26
C LYS A 157 -6.20 13.70 19.27
N PRO A 158 -4.96 14.23 19.37
CA PRO A 158 -3.72 13.42 19.29
C PRO A 158 -3.63 12.30 20.33
N ARG A 159 -4.27 12.46 21.50
CA ARG A 159 -4.35 11.44 22.55
C ARG A 159 -5.03 10.14 22.12
N LEU A 160 -5.85 10.18 21.08
CA LEU A 160 -6.56 9.00 20.55
C LEU A 160 -5.76 8.28 19.45
N PHE A 161 -4.57 8.78 19.09
CA PHE A 161 -3.74 8.21 18.02
C PHE A 161 -3.48 6.71 18.23
N GLY A 162 -3.10 6.30 19.44
CA GLY A 162 -2.87 4.88 19.74
C GLY A 162 -4.08 3.99 19.48
N ARG A 163 -5.30 4.45 19.83
CA ARG A 163 -6.54 3.71 19.53
C ARG A 163 -6.78 3.62 18.02
N SER A 164 -6.52 4.71 17.29
CA SER A 164 -6.65 4.74 15.82
C SER A 164 -5.70 3.77 15.14
N VAL A 165 -4.43 3.72 15.58
CA VAL A 165 -3.41 2.81 15.04
C VAL A 165 -3.80 1.36 15.29
N TRP A 166 -4.24 1.01 16.51
CA TRP A 166 -4.68 -0.34 16.82
C TRP A 166 -5.83 -0.80 15.92
N VAL A 167 -6.87 0.02 15.79
CA VAL A 167 -8.01 -0.31 14.91
C VAL A 167 -7.55 -0.48 13.45
N ALA A 168 -6.71 0.43 12.94
CA ALA A 168 -6.22 0.37 11.57
C ALA A 168 -5.37 -0.89 11.31
N TYR A 169 -4.44 -1.24 12.22
CA TYR A 169 -3.60 -2.43 12.06
C TYR A 169 -4.39 -3.72 12.19
N THR A 170 -5.36 -3.80 13.10
CA THR A 170 -6.23 -4.98 13.20
C THR A 170 -7.03 -5.19 11.91
N LEU A 171 -7.63 -4.13 11.36
CA LEU A 171 -8.40 -4.21 10.12
C LEU A 171 -7.50 -4.58 8.92
N ILE A 172 -6.35 -3.93 8.76
CA ILE A 172 -5.46 -4.20 7.62
C ILE A 172 -4.86 -5.61 7.69
N THR A 173 -4.57 -6.11 8.90
CA THR A 173 -4.10 -7.48 9.11
C THR A 173 -5.17 -8.48 8.71
N PHE A 174 -6.43 -8.23 9.12
CA PHE A 174 -7.54 -9.08 8.71
C PHE A 174 -7.70 -9.06 7.18
N TYR A 175 -7.67 -7.89 6.54
CA TYR A 175 -7.76 -7.76 5.08
C TYR A 175 -6.65 -8.54 4.37
N TYR A 176 -5.39 -8.29 4.72
CA TYR A 176 -4.25 -8.97 4.10
C TYR A 176 -4.28 -10.48 4.31
N LEU A 177 -4.54 -10.94 5.54
CA LEU A 177 -4.60 -12.37 5.84
C LEU A 177 -5.74 -13.04 5.06
N SER A 178 -6.91 -12.40 5.01
CA SER A 178 -8.09 -12.95 4.35
C SER A 178 -7.90 -13.12 2.84
N ILE A 179 -7.31 -12.12 2.16
CA ILE A 179 -7.01 -12.18 0.73
C ILE A 179 -5.91 -13.21 0.45
N ALA A 180 -4.85 -13.22 1.26
CA ALA A 180 -3.72 -14.12 1.06
C ALA A 180 -4.13 -15.58 1.24
N VAL A 181 -4.84 -15.90 2.33
CA VAL A 181 -5.33 -17.25 2.60
C VAL A 181 -6.35 -17.68 1.55
N GLY A 182 -7.32 -16.82 1.20
CA GLY A 182 -8.32 -17.13 0.17
C GLY A 182 -7.70 -17.39 -1.20
N GLY A 183 -6.78 -16.53 -1.64
CA GLY A 183 -6.10 -16.68 -2.93
C GLY A 183 -5.23 -17.95 -2.97
N TYR A 184 -4.54 -18.25 -1.86
CA TYR A 184 -3.73 -19.46 -1.76
C TYR A 184 -4.57 -20.75 -1.76
N ILE A 185 -5.74 -20.75 -1.11
CA ILE A 185 -6.65 -21.91 -1.11
C ILE A 185 -7.23 -22.15 -2.50
N VAL A 186 -7.64 -21.09 -3.21
CA VAL A 186 -8.35 -21.22 -4.49
C VAL A 186 -7.39 -21.52 -5.65
N TYR A 187 -6.21 -20.88 -5.69
CA TYR A 187 -5.29 -20.96 -6.82
C TYR A 187 -3.93 -21.59 -6.49
N GLY A 188 -3.61 -21.85 -5.22
CA GLY A 188 -2.37 -22.52 -4.83
C GLY A 188 -1.11 -21.85 -5.37
N GLY A 189 -0.24 -22.64 -5.99
CA GLY A 189 1.04 -22.22 -6.56
C GLY A 189 0.94 -21.40 -7.85
N THR A 190 -0.25 -21.23 -8.44
CA THR A 190 -0.45 -20.47 -9.69
C THR A 190 -0.86 -19.01 -9.47
N VAL A 191 -0.89 -18.55 -8.22
CA VAL A 191 -1.12 -17.13 -7.89
C VAL A 191 0.00 -16.29 -8.52
N GLY A 192 -0.37 -15.29 -9.33
CA GLY A 192 0.56 -14.36 -9.92
C GLY A 192 1.02 -13.28 -8.93
N GLU A 193 1.89 -12.38 -9.37
CA GLU A 193 2.39 -11.27 -8.54
C GLU A 193 1.27 -10.38 -7.95
N ALA A 194 0.15 -10.28 -8.67
CA ALA A 194 -1.07 -9.67 -8.16
C ALA A 194 -2.23 -10.66 -8.29
N VAL A 195 -2.90 -10.93 -7.18
CA VAL A 195 -3.97 -11.94 -7.09
C VAL A 195 -5.15 -11.64 -8.01
N ILE A 196 -5.41 -10.35 -8.30
CA ILE A 196 -6.49 -9.94 -9.20
C ILE A 196 -6.31 -10.50 -10.61
N HIS A 197 -5.06 -10.67 -11.07
CA HIS A 197 -4.78 -11.25 -12.38
C HIS A 197 -4.98 -12.76 -12.43
N SER A 198 -5.07 -13.44 -11.29
CA SER A 198 -5.33 -14.88 -11.20
C SER A 198 -6.83 -15.23 -11.25
N ILE A 199 -7.71 -14.25 -11.02
CA ILE A 199 -9.17 -14.44 -11.11
C ILE A 199 -9.60 -14.65 -12.56
N GLN A 200 -10.48 -15.63 -12.79
CA GLN A 200 -10.95 -16.02 -14.12
C GLN A 200 -12.12 -15.17 -14.62
N LEU A 201 -12.88 -14.52 -13.72
CA LEU A 201 -13.90 -13.55 -14.14
C LEU A 201 -13.24 -12.30 -14.73
N ARG A 202 -13.34 -12.16 -16.05
CA ARG A 202 -12.77 -11.05 -16.81
C ARG A 202 -13.23 -9.67 -16.30
N TRP A 203 -14.50 -9.52 -15.93
CA TRP A 203 -15.00 -8.23 -15.44
C TRP A 203 -14.40 -7.87 -14.08
N VAL A 204 -14.23 -8.83 -13.16
CA VAL A 204 -13.55 -8.59 -11.86
C VAL A 204 -12.06 -8.33 -12.06
N GLN A 205 -11.42 -9.06 -12.98
CA GLN A 205 -9.99 -8.92 -13.28
C GLN A 205 -9.63 -7.55 -13.89
N GLN A 206 -10.60 -6.90 -14.56
CA GLN A 206 -10.40 -5.67 -15.33
C GLN A 206 -10.96 -4.41 -14.63
N THR A 207 -11.67 -4.56 -13.50
CA THR A 207 -12.19 -3.45 -12.68
C THR A 207 -11.17 -3.01 -11.64
#